data_AF-A0A840HWM5-F1
#
_entry.id   AF-A0A840HWM5-F1
#
_cell.length_a   1.000
_cell.length_b   1.000
_cell.length_c   1.000
_cell.angle_alpha   90.00
_cell.angle_beta   90.00
_cell.angle_gamma   90.00
#
_symmetry.space_group_name_H-M   'P 1'
#
loop_
_entity.id
_entity.type
_entity.pdbx_description
1 polymer ?
#
loop_
_entity_poly.entity_id
_entity_poly.type
_entity_poly.pdbx_seq_one_letter_code
_entity_poly.pdbx_strand_id
1 'polypeptide(L)'
;MTPSARVQAAIELLDEIILSARDGGPAADTLIMRYFKTRRYAGSKDRKAVRDLVYAAVRRTADRPESGRAAMLGLASNDSELAARFDGSPHGPQPLSSDEPVASAGAAPSWLQPLFSALADEAEQAALLERAPLDIRVNLLKAKREEVLPQLPDGTVTPLSPDCIRLPEGAPVEQHALWLEGKIEVQDEGSQLIARLCSAQAGQTVIDLCAGAGGKTLALAAHMGNEGKLIAADTVRSRLARLEPRAKRAGATMIETLLLDQGHEQRQLAYLAEAADCVLVDAPCSGTGTWRRNPEARWRLTAARLERLVAEQARIMDSGAGLVTRGGTMVYAVCSLLDREGRDQVDAFLQRNHGWTVELPAHIPARRWGAGMLLTPRHDGTDGFFFTRMKKSC
;
A
#
# COMPACT_ATOMS: atom_id res chain seq x y z
N MET A 1 -5.10 -31.51 -11.18
CA MET A 1 -6.39 -31.06 -11.78
C MET A 1 -6.24 -31.00 -13.30
N THR A 2 -7.31 -31.25 -14.06
CA THR A 2 -7.29 -31.00 -15.53
C THR A 2 -7.18 -29.48 -15.80
N PRO A 3 -6.69 -29.06 -16.98
CA PRO A 3 -6.67 -27.65 -17.35
C PRO A 3 -8.04 -26.98 -17.22
N SER A 4 -9.11 -27.61 -17.72
CA SER A 4 -10.50 -27.12 -17.62
C SER A 4 -10.96 -27.01 -16.16
N ALA A 5 -10.64 -27.98 -15.31
CA ALA A 5 -10.95 -27.90 -13.88
C ALA A 5 -10.21 -26.78 -13.13
N ARG A 6 -9.03 -26.36 -13.60
CA ARG A 6 -8.33 -25.18 -13.05
C ARG A 6 -9.06 -23.89 -13.40
N VAL A 7 -9.64 -23.80 -14.60
CA VAL A 7 -10.47 -22.65 -15.02
C VAL A 7 -11.73 -22.56 -14.15
N GLN A 8 -12.42 -23.67 -13.95
CA GLN A 8 -13.60 -23.73 -13.07
C GLN A 8 -13.26 -23.31 -11.62
N ALA A 9 -12.15 -23.82 -11.07
CA ALA A 9 -11.70 -23.42 -9.74
C ALA A 9 -11.33 -21.92 -9.65
N ALA A 10 -10.81 -21.33 -10.73
CA ALA A 10 -10.53 -19.90 -10.79
C ALA A 10 -11.83 -19.08 -10.84
N ILE A 11 -12.86 -19.54 -11.55
CA ILE A 11 -14.20 -18.93 -11.58
C ILE A 11 -14.79 -18.89 -10.16
N GLU A 12 -14.80 -20.03 -9.45
CA GLU A 12 -15.32 -20.12 -8.07
C GLU A 12 -14.58 -19.18 -7.11
N LEU A 13 -13.24 -19.12 -7.22
CA LEU A 13 -12.43 -18.21 -6.43
C LEU A 13 -12.72 -16.74 -6.74
N LEU A 14 -12.93 -16.40 -8.01
CA LEU A 14 -13.29 -15.04 -8.42
C LEU A 14 -14.65 -14.66 -7.85
N ASP A 15 -15.65 -15.55 -7.83
CA ASP A 15 -16.94 -15.29 -7.18
C ASP A 15 -16.76 -14.96 -5.69
N GLU A 16 -15.95 -15.74 -4.96
CA GLU A 16 -15.63 -15.45 -3.55
C GLU A 16 -14.95 -14.08 -3.39
N ILE A 17 -14.01 -13.74 -4.29
CA ILE A 17 -13.29 -12.46 -4.26
C ILE A 17 -14.22 -11.28 -4.55
N ILE A 18 -15.10 -11.40 -5.55
CA ILE A 18 -16.07 -10.38 -5.95
C ILE A 18 -17.04 -10.09 -4.80
N LEU A 19 -17.60 -11.14 -4.20
CA LEU A 19 -18.49 -11.03 -3.03
C LEU A 19 -17.76 -10.39 -1.84
N SER A 20 -16.55 -10.86 -1.54
CA SER A 20 -15.73 -10.29 -0.47
C SER A 20 -15.39 -8.82 -0.72
N ALA A 21 -15.11 -8.43 -1.96
CA ALA A 21 -14.82 -7.05 -2.31
C ALA A 21 -16.04 -6.14 -2.10
N ARG A 22 -17.24 -6.64 -2.42
CA ARG A 22 -18.51 -5.95 -2.17
C ARG A 22 -18.82 -5.79 -0.69
N ASP A 23 -18.64 -6.85 0.08
CA ASP A 23 -19.14 -6.93 1.46
C ASP A 23 -18.07 -6.54 2.50
N GLY A 24 -16.89 -6.08 2.05
CA GLY A 24 -15.81 -5.67 2.95
C GLY A 24 -15.10 -6.84 3.63
N GLY A 25 -15.14 -8.03 3.02
CA GLY A 25 -14.52 -9.25 3.52
C GLY A 25 -12.99 -9.32 3.32
N PRO A 26 -12.38 -10.50 3.56
CA PRO A 26 -10.92 -10.71 3.45
C PRO A 26 -10.35 -10.43 2.06
N ALA A 27 -9.06 -10.08 1.99
CA ALA A 27 -8.31 -9.88 0.74
C ALA A 27 -8.20 -11.16 -0.11
N ALA A 28 -7.96 -11.01 -1.42
CA ALA A 28 -7.89 -12.13 -2.36
C ALA A 28 -6.90 -13.22 -1.95
N ASP A 29 -5.69 -12.86 -1.52
CA ASP A 29 -4.68 -13.83 -1.05
C ASP A 29 -5.17 -14.67 0.14
N THR A 30 -5.95 -14.07 1.04
CA THR A 30 -6.53 -14.80 2.18
C THR A 30 -7.57 -15.80 1.72
N LEU A 31 -8.39 -15.43 0.74
CA LEU A 31 -9.41 -16.32 0.17
C LEU A 31 -8.76 -17.47 -0.61
N ILE A 32 -7.77 -17.19 -1.45
CA ILE A 32 -6.99 -18.20 -2.18
C ILE A 32 -6.33 -19.20 -1.23
N MET A 33 -5.72 -18.71 -0.14
CA MET A 33 -5.14 -19.57 0.89
C MET A 33 -6.19 -20.46 1.56
N ARG A 34 -7.36 -19.92 1.94
CA ARG A 34 -8.47 -20.69 2.54
C ARG A 34 -9.03 -21.73 1.58
N TYR A 35 -9.24 -21.35 0.33
CA TYR A 35 -9.76 -22.21 -0.73
C TYR A 35 -8.90 -23.46 -0.95
N PHE A 36 -7.57 -23.31 -0.96
CA PHE A 36 -6.65 -24.43 -1.11
C PHE A 36 -6.34 -25.20 0.18
N LYS A 37 -6.67 -24.64 1.34
CA LYS A 37 -6.57 -25.35 2.63
C LYS A 37 -7.59 -26.50 2.69
N THR A 38 -8.78 -26.32 2.13
CA THR A 38 -9.84 -27.34 2.08
C THR A 38 -9.70 -28.31 0.90
N ARG A 39 -9.00 -27.92 -0.17
CA ARG A 39 -8.82 -28.71 -1.40
C ARG A 39 -7.43 -29.34 -1.49
N ARG A 40 -7.18 -30.35 -0.64
CA ARG A 40 -5.87 -31.03 -0.52
C ARG A 40 -5.41 -31.78 -1.78
N TYR A 41 -6.35 -32.13 -2.68
CA TYR A 41 -6.03 -32.79 -3.95
C TYR A 41 -5.28 -31.87 -4.94
N ALA A 42 -5.32 -30.54 -4.75
CA ALA A 42 -4.61 -29.60 -5.61
C ALA A 42 -3.13 -29.52 -5.21
N GLY A 43 -2.25 -30.01 -6.10
CA GLY A 43 -0.80 -29.92 -5.93
C GLY A 43 -0.24 -28.51 -6.17
N SER A 44 1.06 -28.30 -5.93
CA SER A 44 1.71 -26.99 -6.08
C SER A 44 1.54 -26.37 -7.48
N LYS A 45 1.67 -27.17 -8.53
CA LYS A 45 1.46 -26.75 -9.93
C LYS A 45 0.01 -26.32 -10.19
N ASP A 46 -0.96 -27.05 -9.64
CA ASP A 46 -2.38 -26.72 -9.78
C ASP A 46 -2.70 -25.39 -9.07
N ARG A 47 -2.24 -25.23 -7.82
CA ARG A 47 -2.43 -24.01 -7.03
C ARG A 47 -1.86 -22.78 -7.72
N LYS A 48 -0.64 -22.92 -8.27
CA LYS A 48 0.01 -21.86 -9.04
C LYS A 48 -0.83 -21.47 -10.27
N ALA A 49 -1.22 -22.46 -11.09
CA ALA A 49 -1.98 -22.20 -12.31
C ALA A 49 -3.34 -21.52 -12.05
N VAL A 50 -4.08 -21.97 -11.04
CA VAL A 50 -5.36 -21.34 -10.65
C VAL A 50 -5.14 -19.92 -10.15
N ARG A 51 -4.13 -19.69 -9.29
CA ARG A 51 -3.81 -18.36 -8.79
C ARG A 51 -3.41 -17.40 -9.93
N ASP A 52 -2.63 -17.88 -10.89
CA ASP A 52 -2.21 -17.09 -12.04
C ASP A 52 -3.43 -16.70 -12.90
N LEU A 53 -4.38 -17.61 -13.14
CA LEU A 53 -5.65 -17.30 -13.81
C LEU A 53 -6.49 -16.27 -13.04
N VAL A 54 -6.64 -16.44 -11.72
CA VAL A 54 -7.39 -15.49 -10.87
C VAL A 54 -6.77 -14.10 -10.96
N TYR A 55 -5.45 -13.97 -10.77
CA TYR A 55 -4.81 -12.64 -10.81
C TYR A 55 -4.77 -12.04 -12.21
N ALA A 56 -4.66 -12.84 -13.27
CA ALA A 56 -4.82 -12.34 -14.63
C ALA A 56 -6.22 -11.74 -14.83
N ALA A 57 -7.28 -12.44 -14.36
CA ALA A 57 -8.66 -11.99 -14.54
C ALA A 57 -8.94 -10.73 -13.73
N VAL A 58 -8.45 -10.70 -12.48
CA VAL A 58 -8.52 -9.51 -11.63
C VAL A 58 -7.82 -8.34 -12.31
N ARG A 59 -6.56 -8.50 -12.77
CA ARG A 59 -5.78 -7.42 -13.36
C ARG A 59 -6.38 -6.89 -14.66
N ARG A 60 -6.95 -7.73 -15.52
CA ARG A 60 -7.62 -7.28 -16.75
C ARG A 60 -8.88 -6.44 -16.47
N THR A 61 -9.60 -6.74 -15.40
CA THR A 61 -11.00 -6.31 -15.24
C THR A 61 -11.12 -4.99 -14.47
N ALA A 62 -11.63 -3.94 -15.12
CA ALA A 62 -11.67 -2.59 -14.57
C ALA A 62 -12.69 -2.47 -13.42
N ASP A 63 -13.96 -2.44 -13.78
CA ASP A 63 -15.10 -2.45 -12.85
C ASP A 63 -15.25 -3.82 -12.20
N ARG A 64 -15.88 -3.86 -11.01
CA ARG A 64 -16.16 -5.13 -10.35
C ARG A 64 -17.10 -5.96 -11.24
N PRO A 65 -16.70 -7.16 -11.71
CA PRO A 65 -17.51 -7.95 -12.62
C PRO A 65 -18.72 -8.55 -11.91
N GLU A 66 -19.75 -8.91 -12.69
CA GLU A 66 -20.98 -9.54 -12.19
C GLU A 66 -20.72 -10.92 -11.58
N SER A 67 -19.78 -11.68 -12.16
CA SER A 67 -19.40 -13.02 -11.71
C SER A 67 -17.95 -13.33 -12.06
N GLY A 68 -17.40 -14.37 -11.41
CA GLY A 68 -16.11 -14.95 -11.75
C GLY A 68 -16.09 -15.51 -13.17
N ARG A 69 -17.23 -15.98 -13.67
CA ARG A 69 -17.38 -16.40 -15.07
C ARG A 69 -17.23 -15.22 -16.02
N ALA A 70 -17.91 -14.10 -15.78
CA ALA A 70 -17.76 -12.90 -16.60
C ALA A 70 -16.30 -12.40 -16.65
N ALA A 71 -15.59 -12.46 -15.52
CA ALA A 71 -14.17 -12.12 -15.46
C ALA A 71 -13.29 -13.08 -16.27
N MET A 72 -13.55 -14.40 -16.17
CA MET A 72 -12.79 -15.42 -16.90
C MET A 72 -13.07 -15.40 -18.41
N LEU A 73 -14.32 -15.14 -18.81
CA LEU A 73 -14.69 -14.91 -20.21
C LEU A 73 -13.96 -13.70 -20.79
N GLY A 74 -13.79 -12.65 -19.98
CA GLY A 74 -12.95 -11.51 -20.31
C GLY A 74 -11.54 -11.94 -20.69
N LEU A 75 -10.88 -12.77 -19.89
CA LEU A 75 -9.56 -13.32 -20.26
C LEU A 75 -9.61 -14.17 -21.53
N ALA A 76 -10.57 -15.09 -21.62
CA ALA A 76 -10.70 -16.03 -22.71
C ALA A 76 -10.94 -15.35 -24.07
N SER A 77 -11.55 -14.16 -24.09
CA SER A 77 -11.77 -13.39 -25.32
C SER A 77 -10.49 -13.08 -26.10
N ASN A 78 -9.33 -13.06 -25.43
CA ASN A 78 -8.02 -12.78 -26.03
C ASN A 78 -7.08 -14.00 -26.00
N ASP A 79 -7.56 -15.19 -25.60
CA ASP A 79 -6.76 -16.39 -25.43
C ASP A 79 -7.54 -17.63 -25.90
N SER A 80 -7.26 -18.08 -27.13
CA SER A 80 -7.92 -19.24 -27.74
C SER A 80 -7.66 -20.55 -26.99
N GLU A 81 -6.49 -20.69 -26.33
CA GLU A 81 -6.20 -21.88 -25.54
C GLU A 81 -7.01 -21.90 -24.24
N LEU A 82 -7.23 -20.73 -23.63
CA LEU A 82 -8.11 -20.59 -22.48
C LEU A 82 -9.58 -20.78 -22.87
N ALA A 83 -10.00 -20.22 -24.00
CA ALA A 83 -11.36 -20.39 -24.53
C ALA A 83 -11.69 -21.87 -24.78
N ALA A 84 -10.75 -22.65 -25.33
CA ALA A 84 -10.92 -24.08 -25.54
C ALA A 84 -11.12 -24.91 -24.26
N ARG A 85 -10.82 -24.35 -23.08
CA ARG A 85 -11.03 -25.02 -21.77
C ARG A 85 -12.45 -24.87 -21.24
N PHE A 86 -13.30 -24.09 -21.91
CA PHE A 86 -14.74 -24.07 -21.70
C PHE A 86 -15.36 -25.19 -22.55
N ASP A 87 -15.14 -26.42 -22.10
CA ASP A 87 -15.42 -27.65 -22.84
C ASP A 87 -16.55 -28.49 -22.22
N GLY A 88 -17.07 -28.11 -21.05
CA GLY A 88 -18.08 -28.90 -20.31
C GLY A 88 -17.56 -30.24 -19.80
N SER A 89 -16.24 -30.46 -19.79
CA SER A 89 -15.63 -31.67 -19.23
C SER A 89 -15.94 -31.83 -17.74
N PRO A 90 -15.81 -33.03 -17.15
CA PRO A 90 -16.01 -33.21 -15.71
C PRO A 90 -15.18 -32.23 -14.88
N HIS A 91 -15.87 -31.46 -14.02
CA HIS A 91 -15.32 -30.36 -13.23
C HIS A 91 -14.77 -29.15 -14.01
N GLY A 92 -14.93 -29.10 -15.34
CA GLY A 92 -14.65 -27.94 -16.18
C GLY A 92 -15.84 -26.99 -16.29
N PRO A 93 -15.62 -25.74 -16.76
CA PRO A 93 -16.69 -24.79 -16.97
C PRO A 93 -17.55 -25.18 -18.17
N GLN A 94 -18.83 -24.78 -18.13
CA GLN A 94 -19.76 -24.97 -19.25
C GLN A 94 -19.22 -24.29 -20.53
N PRO A 95 -19.52 -24.85 -21.72
CA PRO A 95 -19.16 -24.26 -22.99
C PRO A 95 -19.57 -22.80 -23.13
N LEU A 96 -18.85 -22.08 -23.98
CA LEU A 96 -19.11 -20.66 -24.26
C LEU A 96 -20.47 -20.50 -24.97
N SER A 97 -21.21 -19.46 -24.59
CA SER A 97 -22.42 -18.99 -25.26
C SER A 97 -22.22 -17.54 -25.73
N SER A 98 -22.92 -17.13 -26.80
CA SER A 98 -22.78 -15.79 -27.40
C SER A 98 -23.31 -14.66 -26.52
N ASP A 99 -24.25 -14.97 -25.62
CA ASP A 99 -25.04 -13.96 -24.90
C ASP A 99 -24.59 -13.80 -23.44
N GLU A 100 -23.37 -14.25 -23.12
CA GLU A 100 -22.85 -14.21 -21.77
C GLU A 100 -22.26 -12.83 -21.42
N PRO A 101 -22.45 -12.34 -20.18
CA PRO A 101 -21.81 -11.11 -19.74
C PRO A 101 -20.29 -11.27 -19.71
N VAL A 102 -19.58 -10.37 -20.38
CA VAL A 102 -18.11 -10.34 -20.42
C VAL A 102 -17.59 -9.12 -19.68
N ALA A 103 -16.66 -9.33 -18.75
CA ALA A 103 -16.07 -8.23 -18.01
C ALA A 103 -15.21 -7.33 -18.92
N SER A 104 -15.41 -6.02 -18.81
CA SER A 104 -14.67 -5.03 -19.59
C SER A 104 -13.21 -4.92 -19.12
N ALA A 105 -12.30 -4.78 -20.08
CA ALA A 105 -10.89 -4.58 -19.79
C ALA A 105 -10.61 -3.13 -19.37
N GLY A 106 -9.67 -2.92 -18.45
CA GLY A 106 -9.18 -1.59 -18.09
C GLY A 106 -8.50 -1.53 -16.73
N ALA A 107 -7.82 -0.43 -16.47
CA ALA A 107 -7.00 -0.24 -15.27
C ALA A 107 -7.82 0.15 -14.03
N ALA A 108 -8.84 0.99 -14.20
CA ALA A 108 -9.64 1.55 -13.12
C ALA A 108 -11.14 1.52 -13.44
N PRO A 109 -12.01 1.32 -12.44
CA PRO A 109 -13.44 1.58 -12.55
C PRO A 109 -13.75 2.92 -13.20
N SER A 110 -14.75 2.95 -14.09
CA SER A 110 -15.10 4.15 -14.88
C SER A 110 -15.37 5.39 -14.03
N TRP A 111 -16.02 5.23 -12.88
CA TRP A 111 -16.32 6.33 -11.95
C TRP A 111 -15.09 6.94 -11.27
N LEU A 112 -13.96 6.22 -11.20
CA LEU A 112 -12.70 6.72 -10.64
C LEU A 112 -11.88 7.51 -11.64
N GLN A 113 -12.07 7.27 -12.94
CA GLN A 113 -11.28 7.93 -13.99
C GLN A 113 -11.22 9.46 -13.87
N PRO A 114 -12.33 10.19 -13.65
CA PRO A 114 -12.27 11.64 -13.52
C PRO A 114 -11.65 12.13 -12.20
N LEU A 115 -11.28 11.24 -11.27
CA LEU A 115 -10.77 11.60 -9.95
C LEU A 115 -9.24 11.45 -9.82
N PHE A 116 -8.59 10.82 -10.80
CA PHE A 116 -7.14 10.68 -10.80
C PHE A 116 -6.45 12.03 -11.02
N SER A 117 -5.28 12.18 -10.41
CA SER A 117 -4.34 13.24 -10.74
C SER A 117 -4.00 13.21 -12.24
N ALA A 118 -3.79 14.37 -12.86
CA ALA A 118 -3.32 14.44 -14.24
C ALA A 118 -1.93 13.80 -14.45
N LEU A 119 -1.14 13.63 -13.38
CA LEU A 119 0.14 12.92 -13.42
C LEU A 119 -0.03 11.39 -13.38
N ALA A 120 -1.23 10.89 -13.07
CA ALA A 120 -1.61 9.48 -13.09
C ALA A 120 -2.49 9.18 -14.32
N ASP A 121 -1.92 9.46 -15.50
CA ASP A 121 -2.54 9.24 -16.81
C ASP A 121 -2.77 7.74 -17.10
N GLU A 122 -3.33 7.44 -18.27
CA GLU A 122 -3.63 6.05 -18.67
C GLU A 122 -2.40 5.13 -18.66
N ALA A 123 -1.21 5.66 -18.96
CA ALA A 123 0.02 4.87 -18.96
C ALA A 123 0.49 4.54 -17.53
N GLU A 124 0.35 5.48 -16.60
CA GLU A 124 0.57 5.26 -15.17
C GLU A 124 -0.45 4.27 -14.57
N GLN A 125 -1.71 4.41 -14.97
CA GLN A 125 -2.77 3.48 -14.54
C GLN A 125 -2.53 2.07 -15.08
N ALA A 126 -2.06 1.92 -16.33
CA ALA A 126 -1.69 0.61 -16.87
C ALA A 126 -0.58 -0.06 -16.06
N ALA A 127 0.41 0.68 -15.58
CA ALA A 127 1.48 0.15 -14.73
C ALA A 127 1.00 -0.35 -13.36
N LEU A 128 -0.16 0.11 -12.86
CA LEU A 128 -0.81 -0.46 -11.68
C LEU A 128 -1.32 -1.90 -11.90
N LEU A 129 -1.46 -2.32 -13.16
CA LEU A 129 -1.84 -3.68 -13.51
C LEU A 129 -0.64 -4.63 -13.60
N GLU A 130 0.58 -4.13 -13.49
CA GLU A 130 1.80 -4.94 -13.46
C GLU A 130 2.11 -5.42 -12.03
N ARG A 131 3.04 -6.37 -11.89
CA ARG A 131 3.48 -6.82 -10.57
C ARG A 131 4.42 -5.78 -9.96
N ALA A 132 4.21 -5.44 -8.70
CA ALA A 132 5.09 -4.51 -7.99
C ALA A 132 6.49 -5.13 -7.82
N PRO A 133 7.58 -4.35 -7.95
CA PRO A 133 8.90 -4.78 -7.56
C PRO A 133 8.96 -5.09 -6.06
N LEU A 134 9.92 -5.96 -5.73
CA LEU A 134 10.23 -6.31 -4.36
C LEU A 134 11.37 -5.44 -3.86
N ASP A 135 11.00 -4.39 -3.13
CA ASP A 135 11.95 -3.46 -2.54
C ASP A 135 12.13 -3.77 -1.05
N ILE A 136 13.38 -3.69 -0.60
CA ILE A 136 13.75 -3.75 0.81
C ILE A 136 14.42 -2.45 1.23
N ARG A 137 14.26 -2.08 2.50
CA ARG A 137 14.97 -1.01 3.18
C ARG A 137 16.04 -1.61 4.08
N VAL A 138 17.26 -1.10 3.99
CA VAL A 138 18.33 -1.38 4.94
C VAL A 138 18.02 -0.72 6.28
N ASN A 139 18.20 -1.47 7.37
CA ASN A 139 18.02 -0.96 8.73
C ASN A 139 19.31 -0.28 9.22
N LEU A 140 19.31 1.05 9.20
CA LEU A 140 20.48 1.87 9.57
C LEU A 140 20.91 1.73 11.04
N LEU A 141 20.07 1.16 11.92
CA LEU A 141 20.51 0.82 13.29
C LEU A 141 21.53 -0.32 13.32
N LYS A 142 21.57 -1.14 12.27
CA LYS A 142 22.27 -2.44 12.28
C LYS A 142 23.27 -2.63 11.15
N ALA A 143 23.10 -1.93 10.04
CA ALA A 143 23.96 -2.08 8.88
C ALA A 143 23.88 -0.86 7.95
N LYS A 144 24.88 -0.73 7.08
CA LYS A 144 24.87 0.20 5.95
C LYS A 144 24.54 -0.53 4.65
N ARG A 145 24.03 0.19 3.65
CA ARG A 145 23.65 -0.42 2.36
C ARG A 145 24.83 -1.10 1.66
N GLU A 146 26.02 -0.52 1.77
CA GLU A 146 27.26 -1.04 1.18
C GLU A 146 27.70 -2.36 1.81
N GLU A 147 27.29 -2.62 3.06
CA GLU A 147 27.56 -3.88 3.77
C GLU A 147 26.52 -4.96 3.43
N VAL A 148 25.29 -4.53 3.15
CA VAL A 148 24.15 -5.42 2.86
C VAL A 148 24.12 -5.87 1.40
N LEU A 149 24.36 -4.96 0.45
CA LEU A 149 24.24 -5.23 -0.98
C LEU A 149 25.09 -6.42 -1.47
N PRO A 150 26.37 -6.59 -1.06
CA PRO A 150 27.18 -7.73 -1.50
C PRO A 150 26.66 -9.10 -1.03
N GLN A 151 25.79 -9.13 -0.01
CA GLN A 151 25.14 -10.35 0.49
C GLN A 151 23.85 -10.69 -0.27
N LEU A 152 23.47 -9.86 -1.24
CA LEU A 152 22.27 -9.99 -2.07
C LEU A 152 22.72 -9.97 -3.55
N PRO A 153 23.18 -11.10 -4.11
CA PRO A 153 23.86 -11.13 -5.41
C PRO A 153 22.99 -10.60 -6.57
N ASP A 154 21.68 -10.79 -6.50
CA ASP A 154 20.72 -10.29 -7.49
C ASP A 154 20.06 -8.96 -7.07
N GLY A 155 20.51 -8.38 -5.96
CA GLY A 155 20.03 -7.10 -5.46
C GLY A 155 20.62 -5.93 -6.24
N THR A 156 19.79 -4.93 -6.52
CA THR A 156 20.20 -3.72 -7.23
C THR A 156 19.88 -2.47 -6.43
N VAL A 157 20.77 -1.48 -6.50
CA VAL A 157 20.52 -0.15 -5.92
C VAL A 157 19.44 0.55 -6.73
N THR A 158 18.50 1.17 -6.04
CA THR A 158 17.45 1.98 -6.66
C THR A 158 17.80 3.48 -6.63
N PRO A 159 17.22 4.30 -7.53
CA PRO A 159 17.68 5.66 -7.74
C PRO A 159 17.12 6.69 -6.73
N LEU A 160 16.06 6.40 -6.00
CA LEU A 160 15.34 7.41 -5.21
C LEU A 160 15.74 7.36 -3.72
N SER A 161 15.69 6.19 -3.08
CA SER A 161 16.04 6.03 -1.66
C SER A 161 17.47 5.53 -1.49
N PRO A 162 18.31 6.19 -0.66
CA PRO A 162 19.67 5.75 -0.41
C PRO A 162 19.75 4.45 0.42
N ASP A 163 18.64 4.01 1.01
CA ASP A 163 18.59 2.84 1.88
C ASP A 163 17.90 1.66 1.20
N CYS A 164 17.45 1.83 -0.05
CA CYS A 164 16.69 0.83 -0.77
C CYS A 164 17.59 -0.09 -1.59
N ILE A 165 17.21 -1.37 -1.63
CA ILE A 165 17.70 -2.39 -2.54
C ILE A 165 16.49 -3.08 -3.17
N ARG A 166 16.48 -3.20 -4.49
CA ARG A 166 15.47 -3.93 -5.25
C ARG A 166 15.93 -5.35 -5.51
N LEU A 167 15.07 -6.31 -5.21
CA LEU A 167 15.30 -7.73 -5.40
C LEU A 167 14.49 -8.27 -6.58
N PRO A 168 14.91 -9.40 -7.17
CA PRO A 168 14.10 -10.10 -8.15
C PRO A 168 12.75 -10.54 -7.58
N GLU A 169 11.78 -10.70 -8.47
CA GLU A 169 10.46 -11.17 -8.09
C GLU A 169 10.55 -12.55 -7.40
N GLY A 170 9.85 -12.69 -6.27
CA GLY A 170 9.76 -13.96 -5.54
C GLY A 170 10.98 -14.30 -4.69
N ALA A 171 11.95 -13.40 -4.53
CA ALA A 171 13.08 -13.62 -3.63
C ALA A 171 12.59 -13.94 -2.19
N PRO A 172 13.11 -14.99 -1.53
CA PRO A 172 12.63 -15.45 -0.23
C PRO A 172 13.18 -14.60 0.94
N VAL A 173 12.89 -13.30 0.93
CA VAL A 173 13.46 -12.31 1.87
C VAL A 173 13.32 -12.75 3.32
N GLU A 174 12.14 -13.24 3.70
CA GLU A 174 11.84 -13.58 5.09
C GLU A 174 12.64 -14.78 5.63
N GLN A 175 13.25 -15.58 4.75
CA GLN A 175 14.09 -16.73 5.11
C GLN A 175 15.58 -16.36 5.14
N HIS A 176 15.95 -15.17 4.63
CA HIS A 176 17.32 -14.74 4.51
C HIS A 176 17.90 -14.30 5.86
N ALA A 177 19.20 -14.57 6.11
CA ALA A 177 19.87 -14.21 7.36
C ALA A 177 19.75 -12.72 7.70
N LEU A 178 19.96 -11.83 6.71
CA LEU A 178 19.78 -10.38 6.85
C LEU A 178 18.41 -9.99 7.42
N TRP A 179 17.33 -10.66 7.01
CA TRP A 179 15.99 -10.40 7.54
C TRP A 179 15.86 -10.91 8.97
N LEU A 180 16.28 -12.15 9.23
CA LEU A 180 16.21 -12.77 10.57
C LEU A 180 16.99 -11.97 11.61
N GLU A 181 18.14 -11.41 11.22
CA GLU A 181 18.97 -10.52 12.02
C GLU A 181 18.44 -9.07 12.12
N GLY A 182 17.39 -8.75 11.37
CA GLY A 182 16.75 -7.43 11.33
C GLY A 182 17.56 -6.35 10.64
N LYS A 183 18.50 -6.71 9.76
CA LYS A 183 19.29 -5.77 8.96
C LYS A 183 18.52 -5.19 7.78
N ILE A 184 17.40 -5.80 7.40
CA ILE A 184 16.55 -5.35 6.29
C ILE A 184 15.06 -5.47 6.64
N GLU A 185 14.23 -4.63 6.02
CA GLU A 185 12.76 -4.68 6.08
C GLU A 185 12.15 -4.60 4.67
N VAL A 186 11.05 -5.30 4.39
CA VAL A 186 10.34 -5.17 3.11
C VAL A 186 9.56 -3.85 3.14
N GLN A 187 9.88 -2.95 2.22
CA GLN A 187 9.22 -1.67 2.09
C GLN A 187 9.47 -1.06 0.70
N ASP A 188 8.38 -0.65 0.04
CA ASP A 188 8.42 0.11 -1.21
C ASP A 188 9.32 1.34 -1.11
N GLU A 189 10.12 1.58 -2.14
CA GLU A 189 11.07 2.70 -2.19
C GLU A 189 10.39 4.06 -1.94
N GLY A 190 9.20 4.30 -2.49
CA GLY A 190 8.44 5.54 -2.27
C GLY A 190 8.02 5.72 -0.82
N SER A 191 7.66 4.61 -0.14
CA SER A 191 7.37 4.64 1.30
C SER A 191 8.62 4.92 2.15
N GLN A 192 9.82 4.63 1.67
CA GLN A 192 11.06 4.96 2.37
C GLN A 192 11.33 6.47 2.31
N LEU A 193 11.07 7.10 1.16
CA LEU A 193 11.21 8.55 0.98
C LEU A 193 10.33 9.34 1.95
N ILE A 194 9.09 8.89 2.17
CA ILE A 194 8.18 9.54 3.13
C ILE A 194 8.77 9.55 4.55
N ALA A 195 9.37 8.44 5.00
CA ALA A 195 10.01 8.39 6.31
C ALA A 195 11.26 9.30 6.39
N ARG A 196 12.02 9.43 5.29
CA ARG A 196 13.15 10.37 5.21
C ARG A 196 12.69 11.83 5.20
N LEU A 197 11.54 12.12 4.59
CA LEU A 197 10.98 13.47 4.55
C LEU A 197 10.66 14.02 5.95
N CYS A 198 10.34 13.16 6.92
CA CYS A 198 10.20 13.56 8.33
C CYS A 198 11.47 14.23 8.88
N SER A 199 12.65 13.87 8.34
CA SER A 199 13.96 14.38 8.81
C SER A 199 14.12 14.28 10.33
N ALA A 200 13.57 13.22 10.93
CA ALA A 200 13.62 12.98 12.36
C ALA A 200 15.07 12.86 12.83
N GLN A 201 15.41 13.60 13.89
CA GLN A 201 16.75 13.65 14.48
C GLN A 201 16.78 12.97 15.84
N ALA A 202 17.97 12.54 16.26
CA ALA A 202 18.23 12.04 17.61
C ALA A 202 17.76 13.06 18.66
N GLY A 203 17.12 12.57 19.72
CA GLY A 203 16.64 13.38 20.85
C GLY A 203 15.29 14.05 20.65
N GLN A 204 14.73 14.06 19.43
CA GLN A 204 13.41 14.65 19.16
C GLN A 204 12.26 13.80 19.67
N THR A 205 11.09 14.43 19.82
CA THR A 205 9.80 13.75 19.98
C THR A 205 9.09 13.64 18.64
N VAL A 206 8.86 12.41 18.19
CA VAL A 206 8.21 12.10 16.91
C VAL A 206 6.97 11.24 17.14
N ILE A 207 5.87 11.55 16.45
CA ILE A 207 4.64 10.77 16.51
C ILE A 207 4.26 10.29 15.11
N ASP A 208 4.09 8.98 14.94
CA ASP A 208 3.59 8.33 13.73
C ASP A 208 2.11 7.99 13.93
N LEU A 209 1.23 8.83 13.39
CA LEU A 209 -0.22 8.63 13.38
C LEU A 209 -0.59 7.72 12.20
N CYS A 210 -1.37 6.68 12.50
CA CYS A 210 -1.73 5.59 11.58
C CYS A 210 -0.53 4.69 11.23
N ALA A 211 0.28 4.38 12.24
CA ALA A 211 1.53 3.61 12.09
C ALA A 211 1.34 2.22 11.45
N GLY A 212 0.13 1.64 11.54
CA GLY A 212 -0.18 0.34 10.96
C GLY A 212 0.71 -0.76 11.53
N ALA A 213 1.44 -1.46 10.66
CA ALA A 213 2.44 -2.46 11.05
C ALA A 213 3.85 -1.87 11.28
N GLY A 214 3.96 -0.54 11.29
CA GLY A 214 5.14 0.26 11.66
C GLY A 214 6.29 0.28 10.67
N GLY A 215 6.03 0.08 9.37
CA GLY A 215 7.09 0.14 8.35
C GLY A 215 7.85 1.48 8.39
N LYS A 216 7.12 2.61 8.42
CA LYS A 216 7.70 3.96 8.52
C LYS A 216 8.20 4.25 9.94
N THR A 217 7.49 3.83 10.99
CA THR A 217 7.97 3.90 12.39
C THR A 217 9.37 3.29 12.56
N LEU A 218 9.63 2.11 11.98
CA LEU A 218 10.94 1.47 12.07
C LEU A 218 12.04 2.25 11.31
N ALA A 219 11.69 2.95 10.24
CA ALA A 219 12.65 3.85 9.57
C ALA A 219 12.94 5.06 10.44
N LEU A 220 11.91 5.66 11.08
CA LEU A 220 12.07 6.79 11.98
C LEU A 220 12.96 6.44 13.17
N ALA A 221 12.75 5.28 13.81
CA ALA A 221 13.61 4.81 14.89
C ALA A 221 15.08 4.70 14.45
N ALA A 222 15.32 4.27 13.21
CA ALA A 222 16.66 4.18 12.63
C ALA A 222 17.27 5.55 12.31
N HIS A 223 16.50 6.48 11.76
CA HIS A 223 16.94 7.86 11.52
C HIS A 223 17.28 8.60 12.82
N MET A 224 16.53 8.31 13.90
CA MET A 224 16.74 8.89 15.22
C MET A 224 17.85 8.20 16.03
N GLY A 225 18.47 7.14 15.51
CA GLY A 225 19.54 6.42 16.20
C GLY A 225 19.13 5.79 17.53
N ASN A 226 17.84 5.44 17.70
CA ASN A 226 17.26 5.03 18.98
C ASN A 226 17.33 6.09 20.12
N GLU A 227 17.44 7.38 19.81
CA GLU A 227 17.49 8.46 20.79
C GLU A 227 16.28 9.40 20.69
N GLY A 228 15.68 9.76 21.83
CA GLY A 228 14.52 10.66 21.92
C GLY A 228 13.23 9.93 22.30
N LYS A 229 12.10 10.34 21.73
CA LYS A 229 10.79 9.71 21.94
C LYS A 229 10.08 9.44 20.62
N LEU A 230 9.66 8.21 20.37
CA LEU A 230 8.91 7.84 19.16
C LEU A 230 7.62 7.12 19.54
N ILE A 231 6.48 7.75 19.24
CA ILE A 231 5.16 7.19 19.53
C ILE A 231 4.54 6.69 18.22
N ALA A 232 4.17 5.41 18.17
CA ALA A 232 3.45 4.80 17.07
C ALA A 232 1.98 4.61 17.47
N ALA A 233 1.09 5.40 16.87
CA ALA A 233 -0.33 5.39 17.19
C ALA A 233 -1.16 4.83 16.04
N ASP A 234 -2.16 4.02 16.37
CA ASP A 234 -3.11 3.47 15.40
C ASP A 234 -4.43 3.13 16.09
N THR A 235 -5.54 3.08 15.36
CA THR A 235 -6.85 2.67 15.91
C THR A 235 -7.12 1.17 15.74
N VAL A 236 -6.33 0.48 14.92
CA VAL A 236 -6.50 -0.93 14.57
C VAL A 236 -5.48 -1.77 15.32
N ARG A 237 -5.91 -2.30 16.48
CA ARG A 237 -5.10 -3.18 17.35
C ARG A 237 -4.35 -4.28 16.60
N SER A 238 -5.01 -4.96 15.66
CA SER A 238 -4.42 -6.08 14.92
C SER A 238 -3.29 -5.69 13.96
N ARG A 239 -3.24 -4.42 13.53
CA ARG A 239 -2.13 -3.85 12.76
C ARG A 239 -0.99 -3.45 13.69
N LEU A 240 -1.31 -2.67 14.73
CA LEU A 240 -0.33 -2.16 15.69
C LEU A 240 0.40 -3.28 16.43
N ALA A 241 -0.28 -4.37 16.78
CA ALA A 241 0.32 -5.55 17.40
C ALA A 241 1.41 -6.23 16.53
N ARG A 242 1.45 -5.96 15.22
CA ARG A 242 2.52 -6.48 14.33
C ARG A 242 3.81 -5.68 14.44
N LEU A 243 3.77 -4.49 15.03
CA LEU A 243 4.95 -3.63 15.18
C LEU A 243 5.92 -4.20 16.21
N GLU A 244 5.44 -4.61 17.39
CA GLU A 244 6.30 -5.10 18.49
C GLU A 244 7.30 -6.20 18.06
N PRO A 245 6.89 -7.32 17.41
CA PRO A 245 7.85 -8.33 16.98
C PRO A 245 8.84 -7.81 15.91
N ARG A 246 8.41 -6.88 15.04
CA ARG A 246 9.28 -6.26 14.04
C ARG A 246 10.27 -5.30 14.68
N ALA A 247 9.85 -4.50 15.65
CA ALA A 247 10.69 -3.58 16.41
C ALA A 247 11.78 -4.35 17.18
N LYS A 248 11.40 -5.44 17.85
CA LYS A 248 12.36 -6.34 18.51
C LYS A 248 13.39 -6.89 17.53
N ARG A 249 12.95 -7.38 16.36
CA ARG A 249 13.86 -7.89 15.32
C ARG A 249 14.76 -6.80 14.77
N ALA A 250 14.23 -5.61 14.49
CA ALA A 250 14.98 -4.46 13.99
C ALA A 250 15.92 -3.85 15.04
N GLY A 251 15.75 -4.16 16.33
CA GLY A 251 16.49 -3.51 17.41
C GLY A 251 16.04 -2.07 17.66
N ALA A 252 14.80 -1.72 17.28
CA ALA A 252 14.20 -0.43 17.57
C ALA A 252 13.62 -0.45 18.99
N THR A 253 14.33 0.17 19.94
CA THR A 253 14.05 0.01 21.39
C THR A 253 13.22 1.15 21.99
N MET A 254 13.12 2.28 21.28
CA MET A 254 12.51 3.51 21.80
C MET A 254 11.04 3.72 21.39
N ILE A 255 10.42 2.74 20.72
CA ILE A 255 9.06 2.86 20.20
C ILE A 255 8.03 2.63 21.31
N GLU A 256 7.24 3.66 21.62
CA GLU A 256 6.03 3.55 22.44
C GLU A 256 4.83 3.30 21.52
N THR A 257 4.06 2.24 21.77
CA THR A 257 2.81 2.00 21.01
C THR A 257 1.61 2.61 21.73
N LEU A 258 0.76 3.31 20.99
CA LEU A 258 -0.46 3.94 21.50
C LEU A 258 -1.67 3.47 20.69
N LEU A 259 -2.47 2.57 21.25
CA LEU A 259 -3.75 2.20 20.65
C LEU A 259 -4.77 3.31 20.93
N LEU A 260 -5.30 3.90 19.86
CA LEU A 260 -6.33 4.93 19.94
C LEU A 260 -7.72 4.30 19.77
N ASP A 261 -8.68 4.82 20.51
CA ASP A 261 -10.09 4.45 20.38
C ASP A 261 -10.74 5.30 19.28
N GLN A 262 -11.41 4.64 18.34
CA GLN A 262 -12.06 5.31 17.22
C GLN A 262 -13.11 6.32 17.72
N GLY A 263 -12.99 7.57 17.29
CA GLY A 263 -13.87 8.67 17.69
C GLY A 263 -13.51 9.33 19.03
N HIS A 264 -12.45 8.89 19.71
CA HIS A 264 -11.96 9.45 20.97
C HIS A 264 -10.47 9.84 20.94
N GLU A 265 -9.87 9.85 19.74
CA GLU A 265 -8.44 10.06 19.50
C GLU A 265 -7.96 11.38 20.10
N GLN A 266 -8.68 12.47 19.87
CA GLN A 266 -8.30 13.80 20.33
C GLN A 266 -8.17 13.87 21.86
N ARG A 267 -9.05 13.18 22.59
CA ARG A 267 -8.99 13.11 24.06
C ARG A 267 -7.77 12.31 24.53
N GLN A 268 -7.48 11.20 23.87
CA GLN A 268 -6.33 10.34 24.21
C GLN A 268 -5.00 10.98 23.84
N LEU A 269 -4.97 11.82 22.82
CA LEU A 269 -3.78 12.56 22.40
C LEU A 269 -3.57 13.89 23.15
N ALA A 270 -4.52 14.32 23.98
CA ALA A 270 -4.47 15.63 24.63
C ALA A 270 -3.23 15.87 25.50
N TYR A 271 -2.67 14.81 26.11
CA TYR A 271 -1.43 14.92 26.91
C TYR A 271 -0.17 15.15 26.06
N LEU A 272 -0.27 15.00 24.74
CA LEU A 272 0.78 15.23 23.75
C LEU A 272 0.56 16.53 22.95
N ALA A 273 -0.38 17.38 23.38
CA ALA A 273 -0.62 18.66 22.73
C ALA A 273 0.66 19.50 22.68
N GLU A 274 1.00 19.97 21.48
CA GLU A 274 2.22 20.74 21.19
C GLU A 274 3.53 20.11 21.74
N ALA A 275 3.63 18.78 21.73
CA ALA A 275 4.78 18.06 22.29
C ALA A 275 5.71 17.45 21.23
N ALA A 276 5.30 17.37 19.96
CA ALA A 276 6.06 16.69 18.92
C ALA A 276 6.80 17.68 17.99
N ASP A 277 8.11 17.43 17.80
CA ASP A 277 8.93 18.13 16.81
C ASP A 277 8.54 17.74 15.37
N CYS A 278 8.10 16.48 15.19
CA CYS A 278 7.59 15.97 13.93
C CYS A 278 6.40 15.03 14.15
N VAL A 279 5.34 15.23 13.39
CA VAL A 279 4.22 14.28 13.28
C VAL A 279 4.17 13.72 11.87
N LEU A 280 4.25 12.40 11.74
CA LEU A 280 3.94 11.70 10.50
C LEU A 280 2.46 11.30 10.52
N VAL A 281 1.75 11.63 9.45
CA VAL A 281 0.38 11.22 9.17
C VAL A 281 0.39 10.39 7.89
N ASP A 282 0.54 9.07 8.01
CA ASP A 282 0.41 8.10 6.91
C ASP A 282 -1.06 7.64 6.83
N ALA A 283 -1.91 8.53 6.31
CA ALA A 283 -3.34 8.44 6.55
C ALA A 283 -3.99 7.22 5.87
N PRO A 284 -5.06 6.65 6.49
CA PRO A 284 -5.90 5.67 5.81
C PRO A 284 -6.49 6.28 4.53
N CYS A 285 -6.31 5.59 3.41
CA CYS A 285 -6.72 6.08 2.10
C CYS A 285 -7.31 4.97 1.22
N SER A 286 -7.68 5.34 -0.01
CA SER A 286 -8.25 4.43 -1.01
C SER A 286 -7.28 3.34 -1.46
N GLY A 287 -5.97 3.58 -1.33
CA GLY A 287 -4.92 2.67 -1.79
C GLY A 287 -4.79 2.60 -3.32
N THR A 288 -5.32 3.57 -4.06
CA THR A 288 -5.27 3.61 -5.54
C THR A 288 -3.85 3.55 -6.11
N GLY A 289 -2.84 3.99 -5.37
CA GLY A 289 -1.44 3.88 -5.77
C GLY A 289 -0.83 2.49 -5.59
N THR A 290 -1.52 1.55 -4.92
CA THR A 290 -0.95 0.25 -4.52
C THR A 290 -1.61 -0.95 -5.20
N TRP A 291 -2.42 -0.74 -6.23
CA TRP A 291 -3.15 -1.82 -6.91
C TRP A 291 -2.23 -2.88 -7.54
N ARG A 292 -0.99 -2.55 -7.89
CA ARG A 292 0.00 -3.55 -8.32
C ARG A 292 0.33 -4.60 -7.26
N ARG A 293 0.11 -4.29 -5.97
CA ARG A 293 0.24 -5.20 -4.82
C ARG A 293 -1.07 -5.92 -4.48
N ASN A 294 -2.20 -5.22 -4.51
CA ASN A 294 -3.53 -5.77 -4.24
C ASN A 294 -4.53 -5.33 -5.33
N PRO A 295 -4.54 -5.99 -6.50
CA PRO A 295 -5.25 -5.46 -7.66
C PRO A 295 -6.78 -5.49 -7.50
N GLU A 296 -7.33 -6.39 -6.69
CA GLU A 296 -8.77 -6.45 -6.41
C GLU A 296 -9.24 -5.30 -5.51
N ALA A 297 -8.32 -4.57 -4.86
CA ALA A 297 -8.67 -3.48 -3.96
C ALA A 297 -9.51 -2.39 -4.65
N ARG A 298 -9.34 -2.20 -5.97
CA ARG A 298 -10.15 -1.26 -6.77
C ARG A 298 -11.64 -1.59 -6.77
N TRP A 299 -12.01 -2.86 -6.63
CA TRP A 299 -13.42 -3.31 -6.58
C TRP A 299 -14.09 -3.05 -5.22
N ARG A 300 -13.30 -2.64 -4.21
CA ARG A 300 -13.75 -2.37 -2.83
C ARG A 300 -14.06 -0.90 -2.58
N LEU A 301 -13.64 -0.04 -3.49
CA LEU A 301 -13.81 1.40 -3.37
C LEU A 301 -15.17 1.78 -3.95
N THR A 302 -15.87 2.66 -3.24
CA THR A 302 -17.14 3.26 -3.68
C THR A 302 -17.06 4.75 -3.39
N ALA A 303 -17.89 5.56 -4.07
CA ALA A 303 -17.95 7.00 -3.81
C ALA A 303 -18.16 7.31 -2.31
N ALA A 304 -19.14 6.65 -1.68
CA ALA A 304 -19.42 6.81 -0.25
C ALA A 304 -18.25 6.38 0.67
N ARG A 305 -17.44 5.40 0.25
CA ARG A 305 -16.23 5.03 0.99
C ARG A 305 -15.13 6.08 0.82
N LEU A 306 -14.95 6.60 -0.39
CA LEU A 306 -14.00 7.68 -0.67
C LEU A 306 -14.32 8.92 0.15
N GLU A 307 -15.59 9.35 0.22
CA GLU A 307 -16.01 10.49 1.07
C GLU A 307 -15.62 10.30 2.54
N ARG A 308 -15.85 9.09 3.07
CA ARG A 308 -15.49 8.78 4.46
C ARG A 308 -13.97 8.84 4.68
N LEU A 309 -13.18 8.34 3.74
CA LEU A 309 -11.72 8.40 3.81
C LEU A 309 -11.20 9.84 3.76
N VAL A 310 -11.72 10.65 2.84
CA VAL A 310 -11.39 12.08 2.69
C VAL A 310 -11.72 12.86 3.98
N ALA A 311 -12.87 12.59 4.59
CA ALA A 311 -13.25 13.23 5.85
C ALA A 311 -12.39 12.77 7.03
N GLU A 312 -12.03 11.49 7.07
CA GLU A 312 -11.17 10.90 8.10
C GLU A 312 -9.74 11.46 8.00
N GLN A 313 -9.18 11.55 6.79
CA GLN A 313 -7.88 12.16 6.53
C GLN A 313 -7.80 13.59 7.07
N ALA A 314 -8.83 14.41 6.79
CA ALA A 314 -8.89 15.78 7.30
C ALA A 314 -8.88 15.83 8.84
N ARG A 315 -9.67 14.97 9.50
CA ARG A 315 -9.72 14.88 10.97
C ARG A 315 -8.37 14.47 11.58
N ILE A 316 -7.69 13.50 10.97
CA ILE A 316 -6.39 13.03 11.44
C ILE A 316 -5.33 14.12 11.24
N MET A 317 -5.34 14.83 10.11
CA MET A 317 -4.45 15.98 9.90
C MET A 317 -4.68 17.08 10.94
N ASP A 318 -5.94 17.42 11.25
CA ASP A 318 -6.26 18.43 12.26
C ASP A 318 -5.84 17.98 13.67
N SER A 319 -6.00 16.70 13.98
CA SER A 319 -5.51 16.10 15.23
C SER A 319 -3.98 16.16 15.32
N GLY A 320 -3.28 15.78 14.24
CA GLY A 320 -1.83 15.82 14.13
C GLY A 320 -1.28 17.24 14.28
N ALA A 321 -1.94 18.23 13.68
CA ALA A 321 -1.58 19.64 13.80
C ALA A 321 -1.59 20.15 15.25
N GLY A 322 -2.51 19.63 16.08
CA GLY A 322 -2.59 19.95 17.51
C GLY A 322 -1.43 19.38 18.36
N LEU A 323 -0.71 18.37 17.85
CA LEU A 323 0.42 17.75 18.55
C LEU A 323 1.76 18.44 18.22
N VAL A 324 1.81 19.18 17.13
CA VAL A 324 3.06 19.77 16.62
C VAL A 324 3.44 21.00 17.44
N THR A 325 4.70 21.03 17.91
CA THR A 325 5.30 22.20 18.57
C THR A 325 5.35 23.40 17.63
N ARG A 326 5.48 24.62 18.16
CA ARG A 326 5.78 25.78 17.31
C ARG A 326 7.15 25.61 16.66
N GLY A 327 7.24 25.89 15.36
CA GLY A 327 8.43 25.58 14.55
C GLY A 327 8.59 24.10 14.16
N GLY A 328 7.78 23.20 14.73
CA GLY A 328 7.74 21.78 14.40
C GLY A 328 7.08 21.50 13.05
N THR A 329 7.11 20.23 12.64
CA THR A 329 6.63 19.82 11.31
C THR A 329 5.60 18.71 11.32
N MET A 330 4.78 18.66 10.29
CA MET A 330 3.89 17.57 9.99
C MET A 330 4.16 17.06 8.57
N VAL A 331 4.39 15.75 8.44
CA VAL A 331 4.44 15.07 7.14
C VAL A 331 3.11 14.38 6.92
N TYR A 332 2.41 14.74 5.86
CA TYR A 332 1.20 14.07 5.42
C TYR A 332 1.51 13.19 4.22
N ALA A 333 1.02 11.95 4.22
CA ALA A 333 1.16 11.04 3.11
C ALA A 333 -0.04 10.12 2.95
N VAL A 334 -0.32 9.74 1.70
CA VAL A 334 -1.28 8.70 1.32
C VAL A 334 -0.73 7.88 0.16
N CYS A 335 -1.07 6.59 0.11
CA CYS A 335 -0.80 5.74 -1.04
C CYS A 335 -1.92 5.80 -2.10
N SER A 336 -2.31 7.03 -2.44
CA SER A 336 -3.39 7.35 -3.39
C SER A 336 -2.88 8.22 -4.54
N LEU A 337 -3.48 8.02 -5.70
CA LEU A 337 -3.29 8.83 -6.92
C LEU A 337 -4.49 9.75 -7.19
N LEU A 338 -5.45 9.84 -6.26
CA LEU A 338 -6.62 10.71 -6.38
C LEU A 338 -6.32 12.08 -5.78
N ASP A 339 -6.64 13.15 -6.52
CA ASP A 339 -6.41 14.54 -6.05
C ASP A 339 -7.11 14.83 -4.73
N ARG A 340 -8.30 14.25 -4.54
CA ARG A 340 -9.16 14.39 -3.37
C ARG A 340 -8.56 13.90 -2.06
N GLU A 341 -7.62 12.96 -2.13
CA GLU A 341 -6.88 12.43 -0.98
C GLU A 341 -5.46 13.00 -0.90
N GLY A 342 -5.00 13.70 -1.95
CA GLY A 342 -3.66 14.25 -2.03
C GLY A 342 -3.65 15.77 -1.96
N ARG A 343 -3.52 16.40 -3.13
CA ARG A 343 -3.43 17.86 -3.29
C ARG A 343 -4.58 18.58 -2.56
N ASP A 344 -5.82 18.15 -2.77
CA ASP A 344 -6.99 18.86 -2.29
C ASP A 344 -7.10 18.81 -0.75
N GLN A 345 -6.60 17.73 -0.11
CA GLN A 345 -6.52 17.63 1.35
C GLN A 345 -5.57 18.68 1.94
N VAL A 346 -4.40 18.82 1.31
CA VAL A 346 -3.38 19.78 1.74
C VAL A 346 -3.86 21.20 1.52
N ASP A 347 -4.46 21.50 0.37
CA ASP A 347 -4.99 22.83 0.08
C ASP A 347 -6.08 23.21 1.09
N ALA A 348 -7.02 22.30 1.37
CA ALA A 348 -8.04 22.52 2.39
C ALA A 348 -7.45 22.67 3.79
N PHE A 349 -6.37 21.95 4.12
CA PHE A 349 -5.72 22.05 5.43
C PHE A 349 -5.05 23.41 5.62
N LEU A 350 -4.30 23.87 4.62
CA LEU A 350 -3.61 25.16 4.65
C LEU A 350 -4.60 26.34 4.68
N GLN A 351 -5.76 26.21 4.04
CA GLN A 351 -6.82 27.22 4.10
C GLN A 351 -7.44 27.36 5.49
N ARG A 352 -7.67 26.25 6.21
CA ARG A 352 -8.35 26.26 7.52
C ARG A 352 -7.40 26.40 8.71
N ASN A 353 -6.11 26.09 8.56
CA ASN A 353 -5.10 26.18 9.61
C ASN A 353 -4.08 27.29 9.30
N HIS A 354 -4.42 28.52 9.66
CA HIS A 354 -3.50 29.67 9.55
C HIS A 354 -2.23 29.44 10.39
N GLY A 355 -1.07 29.80 9.86
CA GLY A 355 0.22 29.57 10.51
C GLY A 355 0.95 28.28 10.06
N TRP A 356 0.41 27.55 9.09
CA TRP A 356 1.10 26.44 8.43
C TRP A 356 1.61 26.84 7.05
N THR A 357 2.80 26.36 6.70
CA THR A 357 3.42 26.56 5.39
C THR A 357 4.04 25.27 4.87
N VAL A 358 4.15 25.12 3.55
CA VAL A 358 4.82 23.96 2.94
C VAL A 358 6.33 24.12 3.05
N GLU A 359 7.02 23.13 3.62
CA GLU A 359 8.47 23.07 3.73
C GLU A 359 8.97 21.79 3.06
N LEU A 360 9.17 21.84 1.74
CA LEU A 360 9.71 20.71 0.98
C LEU A 360 11.18 20.94 0.65
N PRO A 361 12.08 19.97 0.90
CA PRO A 361 13.45 20.01 0.42
C PRO A 361 13.53 20.33 -1.08
N ALA A 362 14.56 21.08 -1.49
CA ALA A 362 14.76 21.50 -2.88
C ALA A 362 14.92 20.31 -3.84
N HIS A 363 15.51 19.20 -3.36
CA HIS A 363 15.71 17.98 -4.13
C HIS A 363 15.02 16.82 -3.42
N ILE A 364 13.79 16.51 -3.87
CA ILE A 364 13.09 15.27 -3.57
C ILE A 364 12.89 14.57 -4.92
N PRO A 365 13.26 13.28 -5.04
CA PRO A 365 13.12 12.53 -6.29
C PRO A 365 11.65 12.09 -6.50
N ALA A 366 10.78 13.07 -6.73
CA ALA A 366 9.35 12.90 -7.02
C ALA A 366 8.87 14.10 -7.86
N ARG A 367 7.67 14.03 -8.45
CA ARG A 367 7.12 15.13 -9.25
C ARG A 367 6.30 16.08 -8.38
N ARG A 368 6.44 17.39 -8.59
CA ARG A 368 5.64 18.38 -7.86
C ARG A 368 4.17 18.26 -8.24
N TRP A 369 3.28 18.27 -7.25
CA TRP A 369 1.83 18.26 -7.46
C TRP A 369 1.15 19.16 -6.43
N GLY A 370 0.84 20.40 -6.82
CA GLY A 370 0.32 21.44 -5.92
C GLY A 370 1.26 21.72 -4.74
N ALA A 371 0.69 21.71 -3.53
CA ALA A 371 1.40 21.87 -2.25
C ALA A 371 2.16 20.62 -1.78
N GLY A 372 2.32 19.60 -2.62
CA GLY A 372 3.01 18.35 -2.30
C GLY A 372 3.80 17.76 -3.47
N MET A 373 4.14 16.49 -3.33
CA MET A 373 4.84 15.67 -4.31
C MET A 373 4.00 14.44 -4.63
N LEU A 374 4.07 13.95 -5.87
CA LEU A 374 3.45 12.72 -6.32
C LEU A 374 4.51 11.79 -6.92
N LEU A 375 4.50 10.55 -6.45
CA LEU A 375 5.17 9.40 -7.06
C LEU A 375 4.15 8.56 -7.82
N THR A 376 4.54 8.03 -8.96
CA THR A 376 3.68 7.19 -9.79
C THR A 376 4.41 5.94 -10.32
N PRO A 377 3.68 4.84 -10.59
CA PRO A 377 4.32 3.55 -10.79
C PRO A 377 5.25 3.43 -12.00
N ARG A 378 4.89 4.03 -13.12
CA ARG A 378 5.67 3.93 -14.36
C ARG A 378 6.84 4.92 -14.36
N HIS A 379 6.59 6.17 -14.01
CA HIS A 379 7.63 7.21 -13.97
C HIS A 379 8.70 6.91 -12.91
N ASP A 380 8.29 6.60 -11.68
CA ASP A 380 9.21 6.50 -10.54
C ASP A 380 9.60 5.06 -10.19
N GLY A 381 8.88 4.06 -10.73
CA GLY A 381 9.14 2.66 -10.41
C GLY A 381 8.71 2.25 -8.99
N THR A 382 7.98 3.09 -8.28
CA THR A 382 7.48 2.87 -6.90
C THR A 382 5.97 2.63 -6.89
N ASP A 383 5.35 2.42 -5.72
CA ASP A 383 3.89 2.55 -5.68
C ASP A 383 3.50 4.02 -5.87
N GLY A 384 2.23 4.27 -6.15
CA GLY A 384 1.68 5.62 -6.18
C GLY A 384 1.57 6.22 -4.78
N PHE A 385 2.18 7.38 -4.55
CA PHE A 385 2.09 8.12 -3.29
C PHE A 385 1.95 9.60 -3.52
N PHE A 386 1.05 10.24 -2.79
CA PHE A 386 1.10 11.68 -2.56
C PHE A 386 1.66 11.95 -1.17
N PHE A 387 2.53 12.94 -1.04
CA PHE A 387 3.02 13.37 0.27
C PHE A 387 3.45 14.84 0.29
N THR A 388 3.44 15.44 1.47
CA THR A 388 3.98 16.78 1.71
C THR A 388 4.57 16.91 3.11
N ARG A 389 5.46 17.88 3.29
CA ARG A 389 5.95 18.32 4.59
C ARG A 389 5.51 19.76 4.81
N MET A 390 4.89 20.00 5.96
CA MET A 390 4.39 21.30 6.36
C MET A 390 4.99 21.69 7.71
N LYS A 391 5.19 22.98 7.92
CA LYS A 391 5.77 23.54 9.14
C LYS A 391 4.80 24.48 9.82
N LYS A 392 4.68 24.32 11.14
CA LYS A 392 3.95 25.24 12.01
C LYS A 392 4.84 26.44 12.31
N SER A 393 4.28 27.65 12.21
CA SER A 393 4.99 28.89 12.49
C SER A 393 5.50 28.93 13.94
N CYS A 394 6.60 29.67 14.16
CA CYS A 394 7.22 29.86 15.46
C CYS A 394 6.38 30.71 16.42
#